data_AF-A0A2H9T2Q4-F1
#
_entry.id   AF-A0A2H9T2Q4-F1
#
_cell.length_a   1.000
_cell.length_b   1.000
_cell.length_c   1.000
_cell.angle_alpha   90.00
_cell.angle_beta   90.00
_cell.angle_gamma   90.00
#
_symmetry.space_group_name_H-M   'P 1'
#
loop_
_entity.id
_entity.type
_entity.pdbx_description
1 polymer ?
#
loop_
_entity_poly.entity_id
_entity_poly.type
_entity_poly.pdbx_seq_one_letter_code
_entity_poly.pdbx_strand_id
1 'polypeptide(L)' 'MIEVVTVEGCLIEVVTVGGCIIEVVTIGGYITEVVIVGGCMIEVFIVRGCMIDLEVVTVGDV' A
#
# COMPACT_ATOMS: atom_id res chain seq x y z
N MET A 1 7.43 -12.78 2.97
CA MET A 1 7.18 -13.09 1.54
C MET A 1 7.23 -11.79 0.78
N ILE A 2 7.75 -11.82 -0.45
CA ILE A 2 7.71 -10.69 -1.38
C ILE A 2 7.07 -11.20 -2.67
N GLU A 3 6.10 -10.47 -3.18
CA GLU A 3 5.48 -10.68 -4.48
C GLU A 3 5.54 -9.38 -5.28
N VAL A 4 5.94 -9.47 -6.55
CA VAL A 4 6.01 -8.32 -7.45
C VAL A 4 5.33 -8.68 -8.77
N VAL A 5 4.34 -7.89 -9.16
CA VAL A 5 3.61 -8.02 -10.41
C VAL A 5 3.79 -6.75 -11.23
N THR A 6 4.11 -6.90 -12.51
CA THR A 6 4.25 -5.77 -13.44
C THR A 6 3.40 -6.01 -14.68
N VAL A 7 2.63 -5.01 -15.08
CA VAL A 7 1.79 -5.02 -16.29
C VAL A 7 1.82 -3.61 -16.87
N GLU A 8 2.23 -3.46 -18.14
CA GLU A 8 2.33 -2.19 -18.89
C GLU A 8 2.04 -0.90 -18.11
N GLY A 9 3.07 -0.33 -17.48
CA GLY A 9 2.99 0.95 -16.76
C GLY A 9 2.38 0.88 -15.35
N CYS A 10 2.04 -0.33 -14.89
CA CYS A 10 1.59 -0.66 -13.54
C CYS A 10 2.59 -1.58 -12.84
N LEU A 11 2.86 -1.32 -11.56
CA LEU A 11 3.65 -2.16 -10.67
C LEU A 11 2.87 -2.37 -9.38
N ILE A 12 2.82 -3.61 -8.91
CA ILE A 12 2.28 -3.98 -7.59
C ILE A 12 3.39 -4.73 -6.86
N GLU A 13 3.72 -4.29 -5.66
CA GLU A 13 4.65 -4.97 -4.76
C GLU A 13 3.94 -5.25 -3.43
N VAL A 14 3.96 -6.51 -2.99
CA VAL A 14 3.40 -6.94 -1.71
C VAL A 14 4.49 -7.57 -0.86
N VAL A 15 4.67 -7.04 0.35
CA VAL A 15 5.62 -7.55 1.34
C VAL A 15 4.88 -7.97 2.59
N THR A 16 5.09 -9.21 3.02
CA THR A 16 4.52 -9.75 4.27
C THR A 16 5.61 -10.18 5.23
N VAL A 17 5.62 -9.63 6.44
CA VAL A 17 6.58 -9.96 7.51
C VAL A 17 5.88 -9.95 8.86
N GLY A 18 5.87 -11.08 9.57
CA GLY A 18 5.45 -11.12 10.98
C GLY A 18 4.04 -10.60 11.27
N GLY A 19 3.09 -10.82 10.36
CA GLY A 19 1.71 -10.29 10.49
C GLY A 19 1.54 -8.85 9.99
N CYS A 20 2.61 -8.21 9.52
CA CYS A 20 2.54 -6.95 8.79
C CYS A 20 2.42 -7.22 7.28
N ILE A 21 1.62 -6.41 6.58
CA ILE A 21 1.49 -6.43 5.13
C ILE A 21 1.74 -5.01 4.62
N ILE A 22 2.55 -4.89 3.57
CA ILE A 22 2.77 -3.64 2.84
C ILE A 22 2.42 -3.93 1.38
N GLU A 23 1.54 -3.15 0.79
CA GLU A 23 1.23 -3.18 -0.64
C GLU A 23 1.54 -1.81 -1.24
N VAL A 24 2.30 -1.78 -2.33
CA VAL A 24 2.58 -0.58 -3.11
C VAL A 24 2.09 -0.79 -4.52
N VAL A 25 1.19 0.07 -4.98
CA VAL A 25 0.68 0.10 -6.34
C VAL A 25 1.15 1.38 -7.02
N THR A 26 1.85 1.26 -8.14
CA THR A 26 2.28 2.40 -8.97
C THR A 26 1.63 2.31 -10.34
N ILE A 27 0.97 3.37 -10.79
CA ILE A 27 0.34 3.45 -12.12
C ILE A 27 0.62 4.83 -12.69
N GLY A 28 1.37 4.97 -13.80
CA GLY A 28 1.45 6.24 -14.55
C GLY A 28 1.78 7.51 -13.73
N GLY A 29 2.57 7.38 -12.65
CA GLY A 29 2.93 8.49 -11.75
C GLY A 29 1.99 8.69 -10.54
N TYR A 30 1.01 7.81 -10.36
CA TYR A 30 0.22 7.65 -9.14
C TYR A 30 0.84 6.53 -8.31
N ILE A 31 0.88 6.70 -6.98
CA ILE A 31 1.33 5.67 -6.04
C ILE A 31 0.27 5.56 -4.93
N THR A 32 -0.16 4.34 -4.66
CA THR A 32 -0.91 3.98 -3.45
C THR A 32 -0.04 3.07 -2.61
N GLU A 33 0.09 3.35 -1.32
CA GLU A 33 0.74 2.47 -0.35
C GLU A 33 -0.24 2.12 0.76
N VAL A 34 -0.42 0.82 1.01
CA VAL A 34 -1.23 0.31 2.11
C VAL A 34 -0.33 -0.46 3.07
N VAL A 35 -0.38 -0.10 4.35
CA VAL A 35 0.37 -0.75 5.42
C VAL A 35 -0.59 -1.26 6.48
N ILE A 36 -0.57 -2.58 6.72
CA ILE A 36 -1.37 -3.24 7.74
C ILE A 36 -0.43 -3.76 8.83
N VAL A 37 -0.67 -3.35 10.09
CA VAL A 37 0.10 -3.80 11.25
C VAL A 37 -0.83 -3.96 12.44
N GLY A 38 -0.92 -5.18 12.98
CA GLY A 38 -1.53 -5.44 14.29
C GLY A 38 -2.96 -4.92 14.44
N GLY A 39 -3.78 -5.00 13.39
CA GLY A 39 -5.15 -4.49 13.43
C GLY A 39 -5.28 -2.99 13.09
N CYS A 40 -4.25 -2.36 12.55
CA CYS A 40 -4.32 -1.02 11.97
C CYS A 40 -4.00 -1.08 10.48
N MET A 41 -4.70 -0.28 9.67
CA MET A 41 -4.44 -0.06 8.26
C MET A 41 -4.15 1.41 8.04
N ILE A 42 -3.08 1.69 7.29
CA ILE A 42 -2.70 3.02 6.84
C ILE A 42 -2.72 2.96 5.32
N GLU A 43 -3.40 3.91 4.67
CA GLU A 43 -3.39 4.08 3.22
C GLU A 43 -2.88 5.48 2.88
N VAL A 44 -1.95 5.55 1.91
CA VAL A 44 -1.35 6.79 1.44
C VAL A 44 -1.52 6.89 -0.06
N PHE A 45 -2.00 8.03 -0.54
CA PHE A 45 -2.12 8.31 -1.97
C PHE A 45 -1.24 9.47 -2.41
N ILE A 46 -0.42 9.22 -3.43
CA ILE A 46 0.58 10.15 -3.96
C ILE A 46 0.34 10.34 -5.46
N VAL A 47 0.38 11.59 -5.91
CA VAL A 47 0.28 11.95 -7.32
C VAL A 47 1.51 12.76 -7.71
N ARG A 48 2.31 12.24 -8.65
CA ARG A 48 3.51 12.92 -9.17
C ARG A 48 4.47 13.40 -8.07
N GLY A 49 4.60 12.61 -7.00
CA GLY A 49 5.46 12.91 -5.86
C GLY A 49 4.86 13.81 -4.79
N CYS A 50 3.60 14.25 -4.95
CA CYS A 50 2.87 14.97 -3.91
C CYS A 50 1.92 14.01 -3.18
N MET A 51 2.07 13.87 -1.86
CA MET A 51 1.05 13.21 -1.03
C MET A 51 -0.22 14.05 -1.04
N ILE A 52 -1.34 13.43 -1.38
CA ILE A 52 -2.64 14.11 -1.45
C ILE A 52 -3.67 13.53 -0.50
N ASP A 53 -3.48 12.30 -0.03
CA ASP A 53 -4.35 11.69 0.96
C ASP A 53 -3.58 10.76 1.90
N LEU A 54 -4.09 10.65 3.13
CA LEU A 54 -3.61 9.76 4.18
C LEU A 54 -4.79 9.35 5.06
N GLU A 55 -5.11 8.06 5.05
CA GLU A 55 -6.14 7.47 5.88
C GLU A 55 -5.51 6.49 6.88
N VAL A 56 -5.99 6.54 8.13
CA VAL A 56 -5.58 5.61 9.18
C VAL A 56 -6.83 5.06 9.84
N VAL A 57 -7.04 3.75 9.74
CA VAL A 57 -8.17 3.05 10.35
C VAL A 57 -7.69 1.91 11.22
N THR A 58 -8.37 1.69 12.33
CA THR A 58 -8.19 0.48 13.13
C THR A 58 -9.06 -0.63 12.55
N VAL A 59 -8.44 -1.60 11.90
CA VAL A 59 -9.03 -2.90 11.56
C VAL A 59 -9.03 -3.81 12.79
N GLY A 60 -9.88 -3.47 13.77
CA GLY A 60 -10.12 -4.25 15.00
C GLY A 60 -11.59 -4.67 15.15
N ASP A 61 -11.79 -5.99 15.15
CA ASP A 61 -12.96 -6.82 15.53
C ASP A 61 -14.38 -6.42 15.05
N VAL A 62 -14.88 -7.12 14.02
CA VAL A 62 -16.31 -7.46 13.88
C VAL A 62 -16.64 -8.72 14.69
#